data_AF-A0A1F9NGS2-F1
#
_entry.id   AF-A0A1F9NGS2-F1
#
_cell.length_a   1.000
_cell.length_b   1.000
_cell.length_c   1.000
_cell.angle_alpha   90.00
_cell.angle_beta   90.00
_cell.angle_gamma   90.00
#
_symmetry.space_group_name_H-M   'P 1'
#
loop_
_entity.id
_entity.type
_entity.pdbx_description
1 polymer ?
#
loop_
_entity_poly.entity_id
_entity_poly.type
_entity_poly.pdbx_seq_one_letter_code
_entity_poly.pdbx_strand_id
1 'polypeptide(L)'
;MFQPLSDFNQLALPGTVGEVVELLYNDLPLREKVVMAHLSEDQLDSAVYLAMAKTIRKEFGLYHGNTDLLRSCRSYLGREYDSYEDPAMVILKELWKKVKRTHNIRLVKNSLPA
;
A
#
# COMPACT_ATOMS: atom_id res chain seq x y z
N MET A 1 31.94 -28.49 -5.70
CA MET A 1 32.20 -27.09 -6.05
C MET A 1 30.90 -26.33 -5.87
N PHE A 2 30.81 -25.49 -4.86
CA PHE A 2 29.67 -24.57 -4.72
C PHE A 2 29.94 -23.40 -5.65
N GLN A 3 29.13 -23.22 -6.69
CA GLN A 3 29.11 -21.95 -7.41
C GLN A 3 28.56 -20.90 -6.44
N PRO A 4 29.24 -19.76 -6.22
CA PRO A 4 28.65 -18.66 -5.51
C PRO A 4 27.45 -18.20 -6.33
N LEU A 5 26.30 -18.02 -5.67
CA LEU A 5 25.16 -17.29 -6.23
C LEU A 5 25.59 -15.83 -6.39
N SER A 6 26.39 -15.54 -7.41
CA SER A 6 26.81 -14.19 -7.79
C SER A 6 25.66 -13.39 -8.41
N ASP A 7 24.51 -14.04 -8.63
CA ASP A 7 23.25 -13.42 -9.02
C ASP A 7 22.39 -13.12 -7.78
N PHE A 8 23.01 -12.55 -6.73
CA PHE A 8 22.26 -11.58 -5.94
C PHE A 8 21.97 -10.42 -6.88
N ASN A 9 20.91 -10.57 -7.67
CA ASN A 9 20.09 -9.44 -8.02
C ASN A 9 19.86 -8.73 -6.68
N GLN A 10 20.62 -7.67 -6.43
CA GLN A 10 20.28 -6.72 -5.38
C GLN A 10 18.86 -6.34 -5.76
N LEU A 11 17.87 -6.97 -5.13
CA LEU A 11 16.46 -6.67 -5.33
C LEU A 11 16.34 -5.20 -4.98
N ALA A 12 16.46 -4.34 -5.98
CA ALA A 12 16.42 -2.91 -5.80
C ALA A 12 15.09 -2.63 -5.11
N LEU A 13 15.15 -1.91 -3.99
CA LEU A 13 13.93 -1.51 -3.31
C LEU A 13 13.02 -0.79 -4.32
N PRO A 14 11.70 -1.04 -4.30
CA PRO A 14 10.77 -0.35 -5.17
C PRO A 14 10.92 1.16 -4.98
N GLY A 15 11.09 1.88 -6.09
CA GLY A 15 11.40 3.31 -6.10
C GLY A 15 10.17 4.20 -6.25
N THR A 16 8.99 3.62 -6.45
CA THR A 16 7.75 4.37 -6.65
C THR A 16 6.62 3.88 -5.76
N VAL A 17 5.69 4.78 -5.44
CA VAL A 17 4.46 4.43 -4.70
C VAL A 17 3.69 3.32 -5.42
N GLY A 18 3.61 3.38 -6.75
CA GLY A 18 2.95 2.36 -7.57
C GLY A 18 3.56 0.96 -7.40
N GLU A 19 4.89 0.84 -7.49
CA GLU A 19 5.58 -0.44 -7.30
C GLU A 19 5.37 -1.01 -5.89
N VAL A 20 5.47 -0.18 -4.86
CA VAL A 20 5.19 -0.59 -3.48
C VAL A 20 3.74 -1.06 -3.32
N VAL A 21 2.79 -0.31 -3.88
CA VAL A 21 1.37 -0.66 -3.83
C VAL A 21 1.08 -1.97 -4.56
N GLU A 22 1.70 -2.23 -5.71
CA GLU A 22 1.57 -3.52 -6.40
C GLU A 22 2.11 -4.68 -5.56
N LEU A 23 3.28 -4.50 -4.93
CA LEU A 23 3.86 -5.54 -4.07
C LEU A 23 2.96 -5.85 -2.88
N LEU A 24 2.53 -4.83 -2.13
CA LEU A 24 1.61 -4.99 -1.00
C LEU A 24 0.28 -5.59 -1.44
N TYR A 25 -0.26 -5.12 -2.57
CA TYR A 25 -1.50 -5.66 -3.10
C TYR A 25 -1.38 -7.13 -3.49
N ASN A 26 -0.27 -7.55 -4.10
CA ASN A 26 -0.09 -8.95 -4.49
C ASN A 26 0.13 -9.87 -3.28
N ASP A 27 0.77 -9.36 -2.23
CA ASP A 27 1.01 -10.08 -0.97
C ASP A 27 -0.24 -10.22 -0.10
N LEU A 28 -1.15 -9.24 -0.14
CA LEU A 28 -2.39 -9.28 0.65
C LEU A 28 -3.29 -10.46 0.24
N PRO A 29 -3.73 -11.32 1.19
CA PRO A 29 -4.69 -12.36 0.90
C PRO A 29 -6.06 -11.77 0.54
N LEU A 30 -6.86 -12.50 -0.25
CA LEU A 30 -8.18 -12.05 -0.72
C LEU A 30 -9.09 -11.57 0.42
N ARG A 31 -9.07 -12.26 1.57
CA ARG A 31 -9.85 -11.88 2.75
C ARG A 31 -9.48 -10.49 3.25
N GLU A 32 -8.19 -10.18 3.34
CA GLU A 32 -7.73 -8.87 3.82
C GLU A 32 -8.03 -7.77 2.79
N LYS A 33 -7.91 -8.06 1.49
CA LYS A 33 -8.38 -7.15 0.42
C LYS A 33 -9.86 -6.81 0.57
N VAL A 34 -10.71 -7.81 0.80
CA VAL A 34 -12.15 -7.57 1.01
C VAL A 34 -12.39 -6.73 2.27
N VAL A 35 -11.73 -7.03 3.38
CA VAL A 35 -11.86 -6.23 4.61
C VAL A 35 -11.42 -4.78 4.36
N MET A 36 -10.23 -4.59 3.79
CA MET A 36 -9.67 -3.27 3.49
C MET A 36 -10.56 -2.46 2.54
N ALA A 37 -11.19 -3.09 1.54
CA ALA A 37 -12.12 -2.41 0.62
C ALA A 37 -13.32 -1.77 1.33
N HIS A 38 -13.76 -2.32 2.47
CA HIS A 38 -14.93 -1.86 3.22
C HIS A 38 -14.58 -0.90 4.36
N LEU A 39 -13.30 -0.68 4.66
CA LEU A 39 -12.89 0.28 5.68
C LEU A 39 -13.32 1.70 5.30
N SER A 40 -13.66 2.49 6.31
CA SER A 40 -13.72 3.94 6.17
C SER A 40 -12.32 4.54 6.16
N GLU A 41 -12.21 5.80 5.73
CA GLU A 41 -10.95 6.54 5.79
C GLU A 41 -10.47 6.74 7.24
N ASP A 42 -11.39 7.04 8.17
CA ASP A 42 -11.09 7.13 9.61
C ASP A 42 -10.46 5.83 10.19
N GLN A 43 -10.99 4.67 9.80
CA GLN A 43 -10.44 3.38 10.24
C GLN A 43 -9.06 3.12 9.63
N LEU A 44 -8.83 3.59 8.41
CA LEU A 44 -7.54 3.52 7.74
C LEU A 44 -6.52 4.39 8.47
N ASP A 45 -6.89 5.65 8.74
CA ASP A 45 -6.02 6.66 9.34
C ASP A 45 -5.65 6.35 10.81
N SER A 46 -6.50 5.58 11.49
CA SER A 46 -6.29 5.16 12.88
C SER A 46 -5.64 3.78 12.99
N ALA A 47 -6.46 2.73 13.08
CA ALA A 47 -6.03 1.39 13.47
C ALA A 47 -5.12 0.74 12.42
N VAL A 48 -5.45 0.87 11.13
CA VAL A 48 -4.64 0.25 10.06
C VAL A 48 -3.31 0.94 9.91
N TYR A 49 -3.29 2.26 9.90
CA TYR A 49 -2.05 3.02 9.85
C TYR A 49 -1.14 2.70 11.03
N LEU A 50 -1.66 2.65 12.25
CA LEU A 50 -0.88 2.29 13.43
C LEU A 50 -0.26 0.88 13.30
N ALA A 51 -1.00 -0.07 12.73
CA ALA A 51 -0.52 -1.44 12.54
C ALA A 51 0.51 -1.56 11.41
N MET A 52 0.35 -0.83 10.31
CA MET A 52 1.14 -1.04 9.09
C MET A 52 2.31 -0.08 8.92
N ALA A 53 2.22 1.15 9.44
CA ALA A 53 3.18 2.21 9.11
C ALA A 53 4.61 1.85 9.50
N LYS A 54 4.81 1.23 10.67
CA LYS A 54 6.13 0.77 11.10
C LYS A 54 6.74 -0.24 10.11
N THR A 55 5.94 -1.19 9.66
CA THR A 55 6.37 -2.21 8.69
C THR A 55 6.68 -1.58 7.34
N ILE A 56 5.79 -0.74 6.79
CA ILE A 56 6.00 -0.04 5.52
C ILE A 56 7.31 0.77 5.54
N ARG A 57 7.54 1.56 6.59
CA ARG A 57 8.76 2.37 6.71
C ARG A 57 10.03 1.53 6.76
N LYS A 58 9.98 0.40 7.46
CA LYS A 58 11.12 -0.49 7.64
C LYS A 58 11.44 -1.25 6.34
N GLU A 59 10.45 -1.95 5.79
CA GLU A 59 10.66 -2.86 4.66
C GLU A 59 10.97 -2.11 3.36
N PHE A 60 10.40 -0.93 3.15
CA PHE A 60 10.66 -0.12 1.95
C PHE A 60 11.73 0.96 2.14
N GLY A 61 12.39 0.99 3.29
CA GLY A 61 13.54 1.88 3.53
C GLY A 61 13.20 3.36 3.51
N LEU A 62 11.98 3.76 3.92
CA LEU A 62 11.54 5.17 3.90
C LEU A 62 12.46 6.09 4.72
N TYR A 63 13.07 5.57 5.79
CA TYR A 63 14.04 6.32 6.61
C TYR A 63 15.48 5.79 6.49
N HIS A 64 15.72 4.87 5.55
CA HIS A 64 17.00 4.17 5.41
C HIS A 64 17.59 4.27 3.98
N GLY A 65 17.21 5.31 3.23
CA GLY A 65 17.88 5.66 1.97
C GLY A 65 17.09 5.40 0.69
N ASN A 66 15.82 4.97 0.75
CA ASN A 66 14.97 4.87 -0.45
C ASN A 66 14.47 6.25 -0.88
N THR A 67 15.38 7.08 -1.37
CA THR A 67 15.11 8.48 -1.74
C THR A 67 14.21 8.61 -2.96
N ASP A 68 14.23 7.62 -3.86
CA ASP A 68 13.34 7.59 -5.02
C ASP A 68 11.89 7.41 -4.58
N LEU A 69 11.63 6.46 -3.67
CA LEU A 69 10.29 6.28 -3.10
C LEU A 69 9.81 7.52 -2.35
N LEU A 70 10.68 8.17 -1.56
CA LEU A 70 10.35 9.43 -0.90
C LEU A 70 10.00 10.54 -1.90
N ARG A 71 10.74 10.64 -3.01
CA ARG A 71 10.44 11.59 -4.10
C ARG A 71 9.10 11.25 -4.75
N SER A 72 8.81 9.97 -4.96
CA SER A 72 7.53 9.50 -5.47
C SER A 72 6.39 9.89 -4.53
N CYS A 73 6.48 9.62 -3.22
CA CYS A 73 5.49 10.03 -2.22
C CYS A 73 5.27 11.55 -2.25
N ARG A 74 6.34 12.35 -2.33
CA ARG A 74 6.27 13.81 -2.35
C ARG A 74 5.45 14.36 -3.53
N SER A 75 5.37 13.63 -4.64
CA SER A 75 4.58 14.05 -5.80
C SER A 75 3.05 14.08 -5.56
N TYR A 76 2.57 13.38 -4.52
CA TYR A 76 1.17 13.33 -4.11
C TYR A 76 0.80 14.46 -3.13
N LEU A 77 1.78 15.04 -2.44
CA LEU A 77 1.56 16.02 -1.37
C LEU A 77 1.14 17.39 -1.93
N GLY A 78 0.18 18.04 -1.28
CA GLY A 78 -0.39 19.32 -1.70
C GLY A 78 -1.24 19.24 -2.98
N ARG A 79 -1.51 18.02 -3.46
CA ARG A 79 -2.37 17.73 -4.61
C ARG A 79 -3.49 16.79 -4.24
N GLU A 80 -3.12 15.61 -3.76
CA GLU A 80 -4.04 14.53 -3.40
C GLU A 80 -4.11 14.35 -1.88
N TYR A 81 -3.01 14.64 -1.19
CA TYR A 81 -2.88 14.53 0.26
C TYR A 81 -2.32 15.80 0.88
N ASP A 82 -2.43 15.92 2.21
CA ASP A 82 -1.89 17.03 2.96
C ASP A 82 -0.39 17.21 2.72
N SER A 83 0.07 18.47 2.76
CA SER A 83 1.47 18.82 2.44
C SER A 83 2.51 18.20 3.40
N TYR A 84 2.05 17.71 4.55
CA TYR A 84 2.87 17.13 5.61
C TYR A 84 2.49 15.68 5.93
N GLU A 85 1.74 15.04 5.04
CA GLU A 85 1.33 13.64 5.19
C GLU A 85 2.55 12.71 5.26
N ASP A 86 2.48 11.69 6.12
CA ASP A 86 3.55 10.69 6.23
C ASP A 86 3.65 9.89 4.92
N PRO A 87 4.86 9.68 4.35
CA PRO A 87 5.04 8.83 3.17
C PRO A 87 4.43 7.43 3.29
N ALA A 88 4.41 6.84 4.49
CA ALA A 88 3.76 5.57 4.75
C ALA A 88 2.22 5.66 4.65
N MET A 89 1.63 6.80 5.04
CA MET A 89 0.20 7.04 4.87
C MET A 89 -0.16 7.22 3.39
N VAL A 90 0.67 7.94 2.62
CA VAL A 90 0.50 8.06 1.16
C VAL A 90 0.43 6.68 0.50
N ILE A 91 1.36 5.79 0.82
CA ILE A 91 1.38 4.41 0.30
C ILE A 91 0.12 3.64 0.74
N LEU A 92 -0.26 3.76 2.02
CA LEU A 92 -1.42 3.06 2.56
C LEU A 92 -2.74 3.51 1.91
N LYS A 93 -2.92 4.82 1.71
CA LYS A 93 -4.10 5.40 1.04
C LYS A 93 -4.16 4.98 -0.44
N GLU A 94 -3.03 4.96 -1.14
CA GLU A 94 -2.99 4.46 -2.53
C GLU A 94 -3.30 2.96 -2.63
N LEU A 95 -2.77 2.15 -1.69
CA LEU A 95 -3.13 0.73 -1.59
C LEU A 95 -4.63 0.54 -1.36
N TRP A 96 -5.20 1.29 -0.41
CA TRP A 96 -6.62 1.26 -0.11
C TRP A 96 -7.49 1.67 -1.30
N LYS A 97 -7.11 2.74 -2.03
CA LYS A 97 -7.78 3.15 -3.28
C LYS A 97 -7.76 2.02 -4.32
N LYS A 98 -6.62 1.36 -4.52
CA LYS A 98 -6.50 0.22 -5.45
C LYS A 98 -7.38 -0.95 -5.03
N VAL A 99 -7.33 -1.34 -3.76
CA VAL A 99 -8.16 -2.42 -3.21
C VAL A 99 -9.65 -2.12 -3.37
N LYS A 100 -10.08 -0.89 -3.05
CA LYS A 100 -11.46 -0.43 -3.25
C LYS A 100 -11.90 -0.54 -4.70
N ARG A 101 -11.06 -0.20 -5.68
CA ARG A 101 -11.42 -0.29 -7.10
C ARG A 101 -11.61 -1.73 -7.56
N THR A 102 -10.78 -2.66 -7.09
CA THR A 102 -10.79 -4.05 -7.58
C THR A 102 -11.71 -4.99 -6.79
N HIS A 103 -11.98 -4.70 -5.51
CA HIS A 103 -12.71 -5.59 -4.61
C HIS A 103 -13.96 -4.94 -3.99
N ASN A 104 -14.55 -3.93 -4.64
CA ASN A 104 -15.88 -3.44 -4.26
C ASN A 104 -16.94 -4.48 -4.64
N ILE A 105 -17.23 -5.39 -3.72
CA ILE A 105 -18.37 -6.29 -3.90
C ILE A 105 -19.62 -5.42 -3.72
N ARG A 106 -20.31 -5.12 -4.83
CA ARG A 106 -21.66 -4.56 -4.77
C ARG A 106 -22.55 -5.61 -4.10
N LEU A 107 -23.06 -5.30 -2.91
CA LEU A 107 -24.16 -6.05 -2.30
C LEU A 107 -25.34 -6.02 -3.28
N VAL A 108 -25.49 -7.08 -4.08
CA VAL A 108 -26.70 -7.27 -4.89
C VAL A 108 -27.79 -7.64 -3.90
N LYS A 109 -28.67 -6.69 -3.61
CA LYS A 109 -29.89 -6.96 -2.85
C LYS A 109 -30.76 -7.87 -3.73
N ASN A 110 -30.81 -9.16 -3.41
CA ASN A 110 -31.83 -10.05 -3.96
C ASN A 110 -33.18 -9.60 -3.39
N SER A 111 -33.87 -8.69 -4.08
CA SER A 111 -35.30 -8.49 -3.86
C SER A 111 -36.02 -9.72 -4.39
N LEU A 112 -36.46 -10.60 -3.49
CA LEU A 112 -37.47 -11.61 -3.84
C LEU A 112 -38.76 -10.86 -4.24
N PRO A 113 -39.39 -11.20 -5.38
CA PRO A 113 -40.75 -10.74 -5.65
C PRO A 113 -41.72 -11.41 -4.67
N ALA A 114 -42.64 -10.61 -4.15
CA ALA A 114 -43.75 -11.00 -3.28
C ALA A 114 -44.83 -11.77 -4.05
#